data_AF-A0A7K0CYP5-F1
#
_entry.id   AF-A0A7K0CYP5-F1
#
_cell.length_a   1.000
_cell.length_b   1.000
_cell.length_c   1.000
_cell.angle_alpha   90.00
_cell.angle_beta   90.00
_cell.angle_gamma   90.00
#
_symmetry.space_group_name_H-M   'P 1'
#
loop_
_entity.id
_entity.type
_entity.pdbx_description
1 polymer ?
#
loop_
_entity_poly.entity_id
_entity_poly.type
_entity_poly.pdbx_seq_one_letter_code
_entity_poly.pdbx_strand_id
1 'polypeptide(L)'
;MADARELLTYQVTISRPDNYGETWWRVGNAGSPAQAAAALTELAVRCALEPLSPTARCWFVCDVRFADDVQVDYFVGSIGTTHLGDQLRGAAARIREVTDAKSGVTHPTLPPRGSH
;
A
#
# COMPACT_ATOMS: atom_id res chain seq x y z
N MET A 1 9.12 9.53 -19.44
CA MET A 1 8.20 8.39 -19.58
C MET A 1 8.77 7.28 -18.70
N ALA A 2 8.01 6.80 -17.71
CA ALA A 2 8.43 5.63 -16.94
C ALA A 2 8.48 4.41 -17.89
N ASP A 3 9.47 3.55 -17.71
CA ASP A 3 9.51 2.30 -18.49
C ASP A 3 8.26 1.49 -18.13
N ALA A 4 7.60 0.86 -19.11
CA ALA A 4 6.34 0.13 -18.84
C ALA A 4 6.54 -0.99 -17.81
N ARG A 5 7.78 -1.49 -17.69
CA ARG A 5 8.21 -2.48 -16.68
C ARG A 5 8.32 -1.93 -15.25
N GLU A 6 8.34 -0.61 -15.09
CA GLU A 6 8.41 0.07 -13.80
C GLU A 6 7.03 0.42 -13.25
N LEU A 7 5.97 0.20 -14.03
CA LEU A 7 4.60 0.39 -13.57
C LEU A 7 4.23 -0.65 -12.52
N LEU A 8 3.50 -0.21 -11.51
CA LEU A 8 2.83 -1.05 -10.52
C LEU A 8 1.35 -1.12 -10.82
N THR A 9 0.79 -2.31 -10.68
CA THR A 9 -0.64 -2.53 -10.49
C THR A 9 -0.91 -2.76 -9.02
N TYR A 10 -1.98 -2.16 -8.50
CA TYR A 10 -2.51 -2.51 -7.19
C TYR A 10 -3.98 -2.87 -7.30
N GLN A 11 -4.43 -3.80 -6.47
CA GLN A 11 -5.84 -4.11 -6.26
C GLN A 11 -6.11 -4.26 -4.76
N VAL A 12 -7.07 -3.49 -4.28
CA VAL A 12 -7.56 -3.53 -2.91
C VAL A 12 -9.03 -3.92 -2.91
N THR A 13 -9.38 -4.94 -2.14
CA THR A 13 -10.76 -5.33 -1.87
C THR A 13 -11.00 -5.37 -0.38
N ILE A 14 -12.08 -4.74 0.06
CA ILE A 14 -12.49 -4.66 1.46
C ILE A 14 -13.96 -5.09 1.52
N SER A 15 -14.27 -6.11 2.31
CA SER A 15 -15.66 -6.47 2.58
C SER A 15 -16.35 -5.43 3.47
N ARG A 16 -17.67 -5.47 3.55
CA ARG A 16 -18.38 -4.77 4.61
C ARG A 16 -17.90 -5.30 5.97
N PRO A 17 -17.83 -4.44 7.00
CA PRO A 17 -17.59 -4.88 8.35
C PRO A 17 -18.66 -5.87 8.80
N ASP A 18 -18.24 -6.98 9.40
CA ASP A 18 -19.05 -8.10 9.89
C ASP A 18 -19.93 -8.80 8.83
N ASN A 19 -19.74 -8.48 7.55
CA ASN A 19 -20.33 -9.17 6.41
C ASN A 19 -19.28 -9.45 5.33
N TYR A 20 -18.60 -10.60 5.43
CA TYR A 20 -17.51 -10.96 4.53
C TYR A 20 -17.95 -11.28 3.10
N GLY A 21 -19.23 -11.58 2.89
CA GLY A 21 -19.80 -11.88 1.57
C GLY A 21 -20.10 -10.63 0.74
N GLU A 22 -20.20 -9.46 1.37
CA GLU A 22 -20.52 -8.20 0.69
C GLU A 22 -19.24 -7.39 0.49
N THR A 23 -18.91 -7.06 -0.76
CA THR A 23 -17.80 -6.15 -1.05
C THR A 23 -18.24 -4.71 -0.76
N TRP A 24 -17.49 -4.01 0.07
CA TRP A 24 -17.73 -2.59 0.38
C TRP A 24 -16.86 -1.68 -0.48
N TRP A 25 -15.57 -1.98 -0.58
CA TRP A 25 -14.63 -1.29 -1.47
C TRP A 25 -13.95 -2.28 -2.40
N ARG A 26 -13.84 -1.89 -3.67
CA ARG A 26 -12.97 -2.54 -4.65
C ARG A 26 -12.34 -1.46 -5.52
N VAL A 27 -11.05 -1.26 -5.36
CA VAL A 27 -10.29 -0.26 -6.11
C VAL A 27 -9.04 -0.93 -6.65
N GLY A 28 -8.72 -0.66 -7.90
CA GLY A 28 -7.45 -1.07 -8.48
C GLY A 28 -7.08 -0.18 -9.64
N ASN A 29 -5.79 0.04 -9.82
CA ASN A 29 -5.26 0.83 -10.93
C ASN A 29 -3.81 0.44 -11.23
N ALA A 30 -3.30 0.90 -12.37
CA ALA A 30 -1.90 0.86 -12.73
C ALA A 30 -1.30 2.27 -12.69
N GLY A 31 -0.03 2.38 -12.33
CA GLY A 31 0.67 3.68 -12.33
C GLY A 31 2.14 3.55 -11.94
N SER A 32 2.84 4.68 -11.89
CA SER A 32 4.20 4.68 -11.33
C SER A 32 4.18 4.31 -9.85
N PRO A 33 5.31 3.87 -9.26
CA PRO A 33 5.35 3.54 -7.84
C PRO A 33 4.92 4.68 -6.92
N ALA A 34 5.28 5.92 -7.27
CA ALA A 34 4.82 7.10 -6.54
C ALA A 34 3.29 7.28 -6.61
N GLN A 35 2.67 7.05 -7.78
CA GLN A 35 1.22 7.13 -7.94
C GLN A 35 0.50 6.03 -7.17
N ALA A 36 1.01 4.79 -7.22
CA ALA A 36 0.44 3.67 -6.47
C ALA A 36 0.52 3.91 -4.96
N ALA A 37 1.69 4.33 -4.44
CA ALA A 37 1.86 4.65 -3.03
C ALA A 37 0.95 5.82 -2.58
N ALA A 38 0.78 6.85 -3.42
CA ALA A 38 -0.13 7.96 -3.13
C ALA A 38 -1.59 7.51 -3.07
N ALA A 39 -2.03 6.69 -4.02
CA ALA A 39 -3.41 6.18 -4.06
C ALA A 39 -3.74 5.29 -2.85
N LEU A 40 -2.82 4.42 -2.43
CA LEU A 40 -2.99 3.62 -1.21
C LEU A 40 -3.03 4.49 0.05
N THR A 41 -2.20 5.54 0.11
CA THR A 41 -2.22 6.50 1.22
C THR A 41 -3.55 7.26 1.28
N GLU A 42 -4.09 7.68 0.13
CA GLU A 42 -5.39 8.34 0.07
C GLU A 42 -6.52 7.40 0.48
N LEU A 43 -6.51 6.15 0.01
CA LEU A 43 -7.49 5.14 0.42
C LEU A 43 -7.43 4.90 1.94
N ALA A 44 -6.23 4.89 2.54
CA ALA A 44 -6.06 4.78 3.99
C ALA A 44 -6.75 5.93 4.74
N VAL A 45 -6.65 7.16 4.23
CA VAL A 45 -7.33 8.33 4.81
C VAL A 45 -8.84 8.18 4.68
N ARG A 46 -9.35 7.77 3.51
CA ARG A 46 -10.80 7.55 3.31
C ARG A 46 -11.34 6.49 4.26
N CYS A 47 -10.67 5.36 4.40
CA CYS A 47 -11.08 4.31 5.35
C CYS A 47 -11.09 4.81 6.81
N ALA A 48 -10.19 5.71 7.19
CA ALA A 48 -10.15 6.28 8.53
C ALA A 48 -11.25 7.32 8.80
N LEU A 49 -11.82 7.93 7.76
CA LEU A 49 -12.90 8.91 7.88
C LEU A 49 -14.29 8.28 7.86
N GLU A 50 -14.41 7.02 7.42
CA GLU A 50 -15.68 6.30 7.40
C GLU A 50 -16.12 5.93 8.84
N PRO A 51 -17.38 6.20 9.22
CA PRO A 51 -17.89 5.90 10.56
C PRO A 51 -18.15 4.39 10.69
N LEU A 52 -17.10 3.65 11.03
CA LEU A 52 -17.13 2.21 11.27
C LEU A 52 -17.12 1.90 12.76
N SER A 53 -17.77 0.80 13.15
CA SER A 53 -17.59 0.25 14.50
C SER A 53 -16.12 -0.16 14.69
N PRO A 54 -15.46 0.25 15.79
CA PRO A 54 -14.05 -0.03 16.03
C PRO A 54 -13.78 -1.52 16.35
N THR A 55 -14.82 -2.27 16.71
CA THR A 55 -14.74 -3.72 16.96
C THR A 55 -15.06 -4.56 15.74
N ALA A 56 -15.62 -3.96 14.69
CA ALA A 56 -16.01 -4.68 13.50
C ALA A 56 -14.77 -5.17 12.73
N ARG A 57 -14.94 -6.29 12.03
CA ARG A 57 -13.88 -6.88 11.21
C ARG A 57 -14.29 -6.93 9.76
N CYS A 58 -13.35 -6.82 8.85
CA CYS A 58 -13.58 -6.98 7.42
C CYS A 58 -12.62 -8.04 6.85
N TRP A 59 -13.03 -8.65 5.74
CA TRP A 59 -12.11 -9.37 4.89
C TRP A 59 -11.38 -8.37 3.99
N PHE A 60 -10.06 -8.39 4.05
CA PHE A 60 -9.18 -7.45 3.35
C PHE A 60 -8.24 -8.20 2.42
N VAL A 61 -8.13 -7.72 1.19
CA VAL A 61 -7.16 -8.17 0.20
C VAL A 61 -6.44 -6.94 -0.33
N CYS A 62 -5.12 -6.96 -0.31
CA CYS A 62 -4.25 -5.98 -0.96
C CYS A 62 -3.21 -6.75 -1.76
N ASP A 63 -3.21 -6.57 -3.07
CA ASP A 63 -2.23 -7.16 -3.98
C ASP A 63 -1.54 -6.03 -4.75
N VAL A 64 -0.21 -5.98 -4.66
CA VAL A 64 0.61 -4.97 -5.33
C VAL A 64 1.71 -5.69 -6.10
N ARG A 65 1.79 -5.43 -7.41
CA ARG A 65 2.71 -6.11 -8.32
C ARG A 65 3.30 -5.15 -9.32
N PHE A 66 4.51 -5.43 -9.77
CA PHE A 66 5.08 -4.83 -10.99
C PHE A 66 4.39 -5.39 -12.24
N ALA A 67 4.56 -4.67 -13.36
CA ALA A 67 4.01 -5.07 -14.65
C ALA A 67 4.55 -6.42 -15.19
N ASP A 68 5.66 -6.91 -14.65
CA ASP A 68 6.22 -8.24 -14.89
C ASP A 68 5.68 -9.31 -13.93
N ASP A 69 4.60 -9.00 -13.19
CA ASP A 69 3.93 -9.84 -12.19
C ASP A 69 4.78 -10.14 -10.94
N VAL A 70 5.91 -9.44 -10.75
CA VAL A 70 6.69 -9.54 -9.52
C VAL A 70 5.93 -8.87 -8.38
N GLN A 71 5.57 -9.67 -7.37
CA GLN A 71 4.83 -9.22 -6.20
C GLN A 71 5.69 -8.33 -5.29
N VAL A 72 5.22 -7.11 -5.05
CA VAL A 72 5.83 -6.15 -4.11
C VAL A 72 5.28 -6.38 -2.72
N ASP A 73 3.96 -6.53 -2.63
CA ASP A 73 3.27 -6.72 -1.38
C ASP A 73 1.99 -7.52 -1.60
N TYR A 74 1.64 -8.35 -0.63
CA TYR A 74 0.39 -9.09 -0.64
C TYR A 74 -0.09 -9.33 0.77
N PHE A 75 -1.38 -9.07 0.96
CA PHE A 75 -2.09 -9.43 2.17
C PHE A 75 -3.46 -9.97 1.81
N VAL A 76 -3.86 -11.04 2.49
CA VAL A 76 -5.22 -11.58 2.47
C VAL A 76 -5.59 -12.01 3.88
N GLY A 77 -6.72 -11.53 4.39
CA GLY A 77 -7.24 -12.01 5.67
C GLY A 77 -8.26 -11.12 6.35
N SER A 78 -8.72 -11.59 7.51
CA SER A 78 -9.62 -10.85 8.39
C SER A 78 -8.83 -9.84 9.23
N ILE A 79 -9.21 -8.55 9.16
CA ILE A 79 -8.59 -7.49 9.95
C ILE A 79 -9.66 -6.62 10.63
N GLY A 80 -9.30 -6.02 11.77
CA GLY A 80 -10.13 -5.00 12.41
C GLY A 80 -10.21 -3.75 11.54
N THR A 81 -11.36 -3.09 11.51
CA THR A 81 -11.58 -1.84 10.76
C THR A 81 -10.57 -0.75 11.15
N THR A 82 -10.14 -0.71 12.41
CA THR A 82 -9.12 0.22 12.92
C THR A 82 -7.74 0.01 12.32
N HIS A 83 -7.43 -1.19 11.81
CA HIS A 83 -6.12 -1.52 11.21
C HIS A 83 -6.06 -1.31 9.70
N LEU A 84 -7.19 -1.04 9.02
CA LEU A 84 -7.24 -0.84 7.57
C LEU A 84 -6.29 0.26 7.11
N GLY A 85 -6.33 1.41 7.78
CA GLY A 85 -5.48 2.56 7.44
C GLY A 85 -4.00 2.23 7.55
N ASP A 86 -3.60 1.51 8.61
CA ASP A 86 -2.19 1.16 8.83
C ASP A 86 -1.70 0.11 7.83
N GLN A 87 -2.54 -0.86 7.47
CA GLN A 87 -2.20 -1.85 6.44
C GLN A 87 -1.97 -1.18 5.08
N LEU A 88 -2.84 -0.24 4.69
CA LEU A 88 -2.72 0.50 3.43
C LEU A 88 -1.49 1.43 3.41
N ARG A 89 -1.19 2.11 4.53
CA ARG A 89 0.04 2.91 4.67
C ARG A 89 1.29 2.04 4.65
N GLY A 90 1.26 0.86 5.28
CA GLY A 90 2.34 -0.11 5.25
C GLY A 90 2.65 -0.59 3.83
N ALA A 91 1.62 -0.91 3.04
CA ALA A 91 1.78 -1.25 1.63
C ALA A 91 2.39 -0.08 0.82
N ALA A 92 1.92 1.15 1.03
CA ALA A 92 2.49 2.34 0.39
C ALA A 92 3.97 2.56 0.78
N ALA A 93 4.35 2.32 2.03
CA ALA A 93 5.74 2.41 2.49
C ALA A 93 6.62 1.35 1.82
N ARG A 94 6.16 0.09 1.77
CA ARG A 94 6.87 -1.00 1.08
C ARG A 94 7.11 -0.72 -0.39
N ILE A 95 6.13 -0.15 -1.09
CA ILE A 95 6.30 0.29 -2.48
C ILE A 95 7.48 1.25 -2.62
N ARG A 96 7.59 2.23 -1.72
CA ARG A 96 8.68 3.22 -1.74
C ARG A 96 10.02 2.56 -1.45
N GLU A 97 10.10 1.74 -0.41
CA GLU A 97 11.33 1.02 -0.02
C GLU A 97 11.88 0.15 -1.16
N VAL A 98 11.01 -0.66 -1.79
CA VAL A 98 11.40 -1.54 -2.90
C VAL A 98 11.82 -0.72 -4.13
N THR A 99 11.16 0.41 -4.39
CA THR A 99 11.48 1.26 -5.54
C THR A 99 12.79 2.04 -5.33
N ASP A 100 13.04 2.54 -4.12
CA ASP A 100 14.30 3.23 -3.77
C ASP A 100 15.49 2.26 -3.82
N ALA A 101 15.31 1.03 -3.31
CA ALA A 101 16.30 -0.02 -3.42
C ALA A 101 16.61 -0.38 -4.89
N LYS A 102 15.59 -0.47 -5.74
CA LYS A 102 15.74 -0.75 -7.18
C LYS A 102 16.40 0.41 -7.94
N SER A 103 16.20 1.64 -7.47
CA SER A 103 16.77 2.85 -8.06
C SER A 103 18.24 3.11 -7.67
N GLY A 104 18.82 2.31 -6.78
CA GLY A 104 20.22 2.43 -6.39
C GLY A 104 20.56 3.73 -5.64
N VAL A 105 19.60 4.32 -4.92
CA VAL A 105 19.85 5.50 -4.08
C VAL A 105 20.70 5.08 -2.88
N THR A 106 22.01 5.08 -3.08
CA THR A 106 22.98 5.09 -1.99
C THR A 106 22.80 6.44 -1.28
N HIS A 107 22.19 6.42 -0.10
CA HIS A 107 22.22 7.60 0.78
C HIS A 107 23.68 8.05 0.91
N PRO A 108 24.01 9.35 0.67
CA PRO A 108 25.36 9.81 0.88
C PRO A 108 25.72 9.61 2.35
N THR A 109 26.75 8.81 2.59
CA THR A 109 27.38 8.64 3.89
C THR A 109 27.82 10.01 4.38
N LEU A 110 27.15 10.53 5.43
CA LEU A 110 27.62 11.74 6.12
C LEU A 110 29.05 11.47 6.63
N PRO A 111 30.04 12.34 6.35
CA PRO A 111 31.37 12.17 6.89
C PRO A 111 31.34 12.29 8.42
N PRO A 112 32.23 11.59 9.15
CA PRO A 112 32.32 11.72 10.58
C PRO A 112 32.60 13.17 10.95
N ARG A 113 31.78 13.74 11.84
CA ARG A 113 32.03 15.05 12.44
C ARG A 113 33.39 15.00 13.13
N GLY A 114 34.40 15.58 12.49
CA GLY A 114 35.70 15.81 13.10
C GLY A 114 35.53 16.60 14.39
N SER A 115 36.05 16.06 15.48
CA SER A 115 36.19 16.75 16.75
C SER A 115 37.39 17.69 16.65
N HIS A 116 37.14 18.98 16.86
CA HIS A 116 38.16 19.96 17.25
C HIS A 116 37.63 20.74 18.44
#